data_AF-A0AAN6UYX8-F1
#
_entry.id   AF-A0AAN6UYX8-F1
#
_cell.length_a   1.000
_cell.length_b   1.000
_cell.length_c   1.000
_cell.angle_alpha   90.00
_cell.angle_beta   90.00
_cell.angle_gamma   90.00
#
_symmetry.space_group_name_H-M   'P 1'
#
loop_
_entity.id
_entity.type
_entity.pdbx_description
1 polymer ?
#
loop_
_entity_poly.entity_id
_entity_poly.type
_entity_poly.pdbx_seq_one_letter_code
_entity_poly.pdbx_strand_id
1 'polypeptide(L)'
;MSPPDTLSDALPDALPDIPPRPADSDPDNQFLCLTICGYRRPGMSEQDYRHHMTKISAPMTRDLMVKYGVKRWTMIHNQTPTRALMTRLFDHQMANLADFDCFSLVVFRSVDDYKRMKEDPWYREHLVDDHTLFADTRRSMMTIGWVTEFVRDGRVVDGMEGS
;
A
#
# COMPACT_ATOMS: atom_id res chain seq x y z
N MET A 1 -14.57 13.55 30.07
CA MET A 1 -14.08 14.59 29.15
C MET A 1 -12.91 13.99 28.39
N SER A 2 -13.11 13.66 27.11
CA SER A 2 -11.98 13.33 26.23
C SER A 2 -11.22 14.61 25.89
N PRO A 3 -9.89 14.59 25.73
CA PRO A 3 -9.16 15.75 25.27
C PRO A 3 -9.56 16.08 23.82
N PRO A 4 -9.50 17.36 23.42
CA PRO A 4 -9.80 17.77 22.05
C PRO A 4 -8.76 17.23 21.06
N ASP A 5 -9.24 16.60 19.99
CA ASP A 5 -8.47 16.28 18.79
C ASP A 5 -8.00 17.57 18.12
N THR A 6 -6.74 17.92 18.31
CA THR A 6 -6.01 18.83 17.44
C THR A 6 -4.81 18.08 16.87
N LEU A 7 -5.06 17.22 15.89
CA LEU A 7 -4.05 16.92 14.89
C LEU A 7 -3.87 18.20 14.07
N SER A 8 -2.87 18.97 14.47
CA SER A 8 -2.40 20.18 13.81
C SER A 8 -2.13 19.92 12.33
N ASP A 9 -2.90 20.57 11.45
CA ASP A 9 -2.75 20.65 9.98
C ASP A 9 -1.48 21.41 9.52
N ALA A 10 -0.39 21.34 10.30
CA ALA A 10 0.89 21.90 9.87
C ALA A 10 1.62 20.84 9.04
N LEU A 11 1.41 20.85 7.73
CA LEU A 11 2.37 20.22 6.82
C LEU A 11 3.73 20.89 7.06
N PRO A 12 4.82 20.12 7.24
CA PRO A 12 6.13 20.69 7.53
C PRO A 12 6.56 21.65 6.40
N ASP A 13 7.24 22.74 6.76
CA ASP A 13 7.73 23.78 5.83
C ASP A 13 8.63 23.24 4.72
N ALA A 14 9.26 22.07 4.94
CA ALA A 14 9.99 21.31 3.95
C ALA A 14 9.59 19.83 4.00
N LEU A 15 9.39 19.22 2.83
CA LEU A 15 9.22 17.77 2.72
C LEU A 15 10.54 17.09 3.12
N PRO A 16 10.49 15.94 3.83
CA PRO A 16 11.69 15.21 4.20
C PRO A 16 12.43 14.73 2.94
N ASP A 17 13.76 14.76 2.98
CA ASP A 17 14.58 14.13 1.95
C ASP A 17 14.33 12.62 1.94
N ILE A 18 14.43 12.02 0.75
CA ILE A 18 14.42 10.56 0.62
C ILE A 18 15.67 10.04 1.32
N PRO A 19 15.56 9.13 2.30
CA PRO A 19 16.73 8.62 3.02
C PRO A 19 17.73 8.00 2.04
N PRO A 20 19.03 8.02 2.36
CA PRO A 20 20.01 7.34 1.53
C PRO A 20 19.65 5.85 1.41
N ARG A 21 20.03 5.25 0.29
CA ARG A 21 19.86 3.82 0.07
C ARG A 21 20.70 3.05 1.10
N PRO A 22 20.27 1.86 1.55
CA PRO A 22 21.09 0.99 2.37
C PRO A 22 22.45 0.75 1.70
N ALA A 23 23.55 0.83 2.47
CA ALA A 23 24.91 0.86 1.94
C ALA A 23 25.31 -0.36 1.10
N ASP A 24 24.69 -1.51 1.37
CA ASP A 24 24.99 -2.79 0.72
C ASP A 24 24.04 -3.13 -0.45
N SER A 25 23.22 -2.17 -0.89
CA SER A 25 22.24 -2.40 -1.96
C SER A 25 22.74 -1.95 -3.34
N ASP A 26 22.54 -2.80 -4.35
CA ASP A 26 22.69 -2.41 -5.75
C ASP A 26 21.64 -1.32 -6.07
N PRO A 27 22.07 -0.12 -6.52
CA PRO A 27 21.16 0.96 -6.88
C PRO A 27 20.09 0.54 -7.90
N ASP A 28 20.40 -0.36 -8.82
CA ASP A 28 19.45 -0.82 -9.83
C ASP A 28 18.46 -1.85 -9.29
N ASN A 29 18.65 -2.32 -8.06
CA ASN A 29 17.78 -3.32 -7.42
C ASN A 29 17.17 -2.84 -6.09
N GLN A 30 17.26 -1.53 -5.83
CA GLN A 30 16.67 -0.91 -4.65
C GLN A 30 15.34 -0.22 -4.97
N PHE A 31 14.28 -0.63 -4.25
CA PHE A 31 12.92 -0.11 -4.41
C PHE A 31 12.29 0.29 -3.08
N LEU A 32 11.39 1.27 -3.12
CA LEU A 32 10.47 1.60 -2.04
C LEU A 32 9.18 0.80 -2.21
N CYS A 33 8.55 0.43 -1.09
CA CYS A 33 7.19 -0.10 -1.05
C CYS A 33 6.31 0.82 -0.21
N LEU A 34 5.31 1.43 -0.84
CA LEU A 34 4.20 2.05 -0.16
C LEU A 34 3.22 0.96 0.28
N THR A 35 3.01 0.84 1.58
CA THR A 35 2.07 -0.11 2.19
C THR A 35 0.86 0.65 2.71
N ILE A 36 -0.31 0.30 2.20
CA ILE A 36 -1.60 0.83 2.65
C ILE A 36 -2.32 -0.28 3.41
N CYS A 37 -2.59 -0.05 4.68
CA CYS A 37 -3.38 -0.90 5.55
C CYS A 37 -4.83 -0.37 5.54
N GLY A 38 -5.65 -0.94 4.65
CA GLY A 38 -6.98 -0.45 4.32
C GLY A 38 -8.08 -1.04 5.19
N TYR A 39 -9.00 -0.18 5.61
CA TYR A 39 -10.33 -0.57 6.07
C TYR A 39 -11.36 -0.28 4.99
N ARG A 40 -12.34 -1.16 4.85
CA ARG A 40 -13.50 -0.89 4.01
C ARG A 40 -14.41 0.15 4.64
N ARG A 41 -15.15 0.86 3.80
CA ARG A 41 -16.15 1.85 4.22
C ARG A 41 -17.16 1.20 5.19
N PRO A 42 -17.61 1.90 6.26
CA PRO A 42 -18.65 1.39 7.15
C PRO A 42 -19.90 0.94 6.38
N GLY A 43 -20.43 -0.23 6.73
CA GLY A 43 -21.60 -0.82 6.08
C GLY A 43 -21.31 -1.55 4.76
N MET A 44 -20.08 -1.50 4.23
CA MET A 44 -19.71 -2.24 3.02
C MET A 44 -19.39 -3.70 3.34
N SER A 45 -19.86 -4.64 2.50
CA SER A 45 -19.49 -6.05 2.64
C SER A 45 -18.04 -6.32 2.20
N GLU A 46 -17.42 -7.40 2.69
CA GLU A 46 -16.07 -7.80 2.25
C GLU A 46 -16.03 -8.15 0.76
N GLN A 47 -17.15 -8.68 0.23
CA GLN A 47 -17.31 -9.05 -1.17
C GLN A 47 -17.36 -7.80 -2.06
N ASP A 48 -18.18 -6.82 -1.70
CA ASP A 48 -18.31 -5.58 -2.47
C ASP A 48 -17.00 -4.79 -2.44
N TYR A 49 -16.32 -4.76 -1.28
CA TYR A 49 -15.02 -4.11 -1.13
C TYR A 49 -13.98 -4.73 -2.08
N ARG A 50 -13.85 -6.06 -2.07
CA ARG A 50 -12.96 -6.79 -2.99
C ARG A 50 -13.36 -6.58 -4.45
N HIS A 51 -14.66 -6.61 -4.75
CA HIS A 51 -15.16 -6.41 -6.10
C HIS A 51 -14.76 -5.03 -6.62
N HIS A 52 -15.05 -3.97 -5.86
CA HIS A 52 -14.72 -2.60 -6.25
C HIS A 52 -13.23 -2.45 -6.53
N MET A 53 -12.37 -2.89 -5.60
CA MET A 53 -10.93 -2.77 -5.75
C MET A 53 -10.40 -3.52 -6.99
N THR A 54 -10.88 -4.75 -7.23
CA THR A 54 -10.31 -5.63 -8.27
C THR A 54 -10.95 -5.47 -9.64
N LYS A 55 -12.20 -5.00 -9.71
CA LYS A 55 -12.99 -4.89 -10.96
C LYS A 55 -13.23 -3.47 -11.41
N ILE A 56 -13.05 -2.49 -10.53
CA ILE A 56 -13.27 -1.07 -10.83
C ILE A 56 -11.94 -0.32 -10.67
N SER A 57 -11.42 -0.18 -9.46
CA SER A 57 -10.23 0.65 -9.18
C SER A 57 -8.96 0.16 -9.89
N ALA A 58 -8.65 -1.13 -9.80
CA ALA A 58 -7.43 -1.67 -10.39
C ALA A 58 -7.36 -1.56 -11.93
N PRO A 59 -8.41 -1.94 -12.70
CA PRO A 59 -8.44 -1.70 -14.14
C PRO A 59 -8.26 -0.23 -14.53
N MET A 60 -8.83 0.72 -13.78
CA MET A 60 -8.69 2.15 -14.05
C MET A 60 -7.29 2.71 -13.76
N THR A 61 -6.54 2.06 -12.86
CA THR A 61 -5.30 2.62 -12.29
C THR A 61 -4.02 1.93 -12.79
N ARG A 62 -4.07 0.64 -13.11
CA ARG A 62 -2.84 -0.18 -13.31
C ARG A 62 -1.95 0.32 -14.46
N ASP A 63 -2.53 0.76 -15.57
CA ASP A 63 -1.75 1.19 -16.74
C ASP A 63 -1.09 2.55 -16.46
N LEU A 64 -1.75 3.39 -15.66
CA LEU A 64 -1.18 4.63 -15.14
C LEU A 64 -0.02 4.36 -14.17
N MET A 65 -0.17 3.37 -13.27
CA MET A 65 0.91 2.95 -12.36
C MET A 65 2.16 2.51 -13.16
N VAL A 66 1.97 1.74 -14.25
CA VAL A 66 3.06 1.34 -15.15
C VAL A 66 3.69 2.55 -15.84
N LYS A 67 2.89 3.48 -16.37
CA LYS A 67 3.37 4.72 -17.02
C LYS A 67 4.32 5.52 -16.12
N TYR A 68 4.07 5.54 -14.81
CA TYR A 68 4.87 6.26 -13.82
C TYR A 68 5.88 5.38 -13.08
N GLY A 69 6.24 4.21 -13.63
CA GLY A 69 7.39 3.44 -13.17
C GLY A 69 7.13 2.58 -11.93
N VAL A 70 5.87 2.33 -11.55
CA VAL A 70 5.54 1.31 -10.56
C VAL A 70 5.92 -0.06 -11.13
N LYS A 71 6.71 -0.81 -10.37
CA LYS A 71 7.22 -2.13 -10.75
C LYS A 71 6.33 -3.27 -10.31
N ARG A 72 5.65 -3.12 -9.17
CA ARG A 72 4.73 -4.13 -8.64
C ARG A 72 3.62 -3.46 -7.85
N TRP A 73 2.39 -3.91 -8.08
CA TRP A 73 1.25 -3.55 -7.25
C TRP A 73 0.46 -4.81 -6.88
N THR A 74 0.31 -5.05 -5.59
CA THR A 74 -0.37 -6.23 -5.05
C THR A 74 -1.41 -5.81 -4.02
N MET A 75 -2.59 -6.43 -4.07
CA MET A 75 -3.63 -6.33 -3.05
C MET A 75 -3.80 -7.67 -2.33
N ILE A 76 -3.69 -7.66 -1.00
CA ILE A 76 -3.89 -8.82 -0.13
C ILE A 76 -5.21 -8.59 0.60
N HIS A 77 -6.23 -9.37 0.26
CA HIS A 77 -7.57 -9.21 0.85
C HIS A 77 -7.72 -10.14 2.05
N ASN A 78 -7.85 -9.55 3.23
CA ASN A 78 -7.93 -10.24 4.51
C ASN A 78 -9.40 -10.47 4.88
N GLN A 79 -10.09 -11.27 4.08
CA GLN A 79 -11.48 -11.62 4.35
C GLN A 79 -11.59 -12.48 5.61
N THR A 80 -12.78 -12.54 6.21
CA THR A 80 -13.01 -13.33 7.42
C THR A 80 -12.49 -14.78 7.32
N PRO A 81 -12.74 -15.53 6.22
CA PRO A 81 -12.22 -16.90 6.08
C PRO A 81 -10.70 -17.00 5.99
N THR A 82 -10.03 -16.07 5.28
CA THR A 82 -8.56 -16.10 5.15
C THR A 82 -7.87 -15.65 6.43
N ARG A 83 -8.43 -14.65 7.12
CA ARG A 83 -7.97 -14.22 8.45
C ARG A 83 -8.09 -15.35 9.48
N ALA A 84 -9.15 -16.16 9.42
CA ALA A 84 -9.33 -17.30 10.32
C ALA A 84 -8.21 -18.37 10.20
N LEU A 85 -7.53 -18.47 9.05
CA LEU A 85 -6.40 -19.39 8.87
C LEU A 85 -5.21 -19.07 9.79
N MET A 86 -5.12 -17.86 10.34
CA MET A 86 -4.06 -17.48 11.30
C MET A 86 -4.06 -18.37 12.55
N THR A 87 -5.20 -18.96 12.91
CA THR A 87 -5.29 -19.95 14.01
C THR A 87 -4.43 -21.19 13.79
N ARG A 88 -4.02 -21.47 12.55
CA ARG A 88 -3.10 -22.56 12.20
C ARG A 88 -1.62 -22.19 12.37
N LEU A 89 -1.33 -20.89 12.46
CA LEU A 89 0.03 -20.33 12.45
C LEU A 89 0.43 -19.68 13.77
N PHE A 90 -0.53 -19.37 14.65
CA PHE A 90 -0.23 -18.79 15.95
C PHE A 90 0.70 -19.66 16.77
N ASP A 91 1.71 -19.02 17.34
CA ASP A 91 2.54 -19.57 18.39
C ASP A 91 2.50 -18.64 19.62
N HIS A 92 3.26 -18.99 20.65
CA HIS A 92 3.34 -18.22 21.90
C HIS A 92 3.92 -16.81 21.75
N GLN A 93 4.57 -16.50 20.62
CA GLN A 93 5.23 -15.21 20.37
C GLN A 93 4.44 -14.32 19.42
N MET A 94 3.62 -14.88 18.52
CA MET A 94 2.93 -14.13 17.46
C MET A 94 1.42 -14.42 17.42
N ALA A 95 0.66 -13.78 18.32
CA ALA A 95 -0.79 -13.95 18.43
C ALA A 95 -1.62 -12.70 18.11
N ASN A 96 -0.99 -11.52 17.97
CA ASN A 96 -1.70 -10.29 17.67
C ASN A 96 -2.16 -10.27 16.21
N LEU A 97 -3.47 -10.22 16.02
CA LEU A 97 -4.09 -10.26 14.70
C LEU A 97 -4.50 -8.86 14.26
N ALA A 98 -3.94 -8.40 13.14
CA ALA A 98 -4.37 -7.16 12.53
C ALA A 98 -5.77 -7.31 11.89
N ASP A 99 -6.62 -6.33 12.09
CA ASP A 99 -8.01 -6.31 11.64
C ASP A 99 -8.23 -5.56 10.31
N PHE A 100 -7.16 -5.11 9.64
CA PHE A 100 -7.25 -4.49 8.31
C PHE A 100 -7.92 -5.42 7.30
N ASP A 101 -8.82 -4.87 6.47
CA ASP A 101 -9.54 -5.60 5.43
C ASP A 101 -8.66 -5.88 4.19
N CYS A 102 -7.67 -5.02 3.92
CA CYS A 102 -6.74 -5.20 2.80
C CYS A 102 -5.36 -4.59 3.09
N PHE A 103 -4.32 -5.21 2.53
CA PHE A 103 -3.02 -4.57 2.34
C PHE A 103 -2.80 -4.28 0.86
N SER A 104 -2.51 -3.03 0.49
CA SER A 104 -2.07 -2.67 -0.86
C SER A 104 -0.60 -2.29 -0.82
N LEU A 105 0.23 -3.02 -1.59
CA LEU A 105 1.68 -2.87 -1.65
C LEU A 105 2.05 -2.33 -3.03
N VAL A 106 2.57 -1.11 -3.11
CA VAL A 106 2.96 -0.44 -4.36
C VAL A 106 4.46 -0.23 -4.35
N VAL A 107 5.18 -0.90 -5.26
CA VAL A 107 6.64 -0.91 -5.33
C VAL A 107 7.13 -0.04 -6.48
N PHE A 108 8.01 0.92 -6.19
CA PHE A 108 8.55 1.89 -7.14
C PHE A 108 9.93 2.41 -6.71
N ARG A 109 10.63 3.11 -7.60
CA ARG A 109 11.95 3.70 -7.28
C ARG A 109 11.87 5.12 -6.73
N SER A 110 10.98 5.93 -7.30
CA SER A 110 10.96 7.38 -7.14
C SER A 110 9.64 7.84 -6.51
N VAL A 111 9.74 8.48 -5.34
CA VAL A 111 8.58 9.15 -4.71
C VAL A 111 8.04 10.24 -5.63
N ASP A 112 8.91 10.94 -6.36
CA ASP A 112 8.51 11.99 -7.29
C ASP A 112 7.71 11.43 -8.47
N ASP A 113 8.05 10.26 -8.98
CA ASP A 113 7.30 9.62 -10.07
C ASP A 113 5.89 9.24 -9.58
N TYR A 114 5.81 8.72 -8.35
CA TYR A 114 4.54 8.43 -7.70
C TYR A 114 3.70 9.69 -7.44
N LYS A 115 4.33 10.84 -7.12
CA LYS A 115 3.64 12.13 -7.00
C LYS A 115 3.10 12.61 -8.35
N ARG A 116 3.93 12.56 -9.41
CA ARG A 116 3.50 12.94 -10.77
C ARG A 116 2.35 12.06 -11.29
N MET A 117 2.29 10.80 -10.87
CA MET A 117 1.14 9.93 -11.15
C MET A 117 -0.17 10.49 -10.57
N LYS A 118 -0.15 10.98 -9.34
CA LYS A 118 -1.34 11.58 -8.68
C LYS A 118 -1.74 12.93 -9.28
N GLU A 119 -0.81 13.60 -9.95
CA GLU A 119 -1.04 14.86 -10.66
C GLU A 119 -1.56 14.65 -12.09
N ASP A 120 -1.50 13.42 -12.63
CA ASP A 120 -1.97 13.11 -13.97
C ASP A 120 -3.45 13.49 -14.14
N PRO A 121 -3.84 14.16 -15.24
CA PRO A 121 -5.23 14.56 -15.48
C PRO A 121 -6.23 13.40 -15.38
N TRP A 122 -5.86 12.22 -15.90
CA TRP A 122 -6.69 11.02 -15.81
C TRP A 122 -6.91 10.62 -14.35
N TYR A 123 -5.86 10.64 -13.53
CA TYR A 123 -5.95 10.36 -12.10
C TYR A 123 -6.88 11.35 -11.41
N ARG A 124 -6.70 12.65 -11.69
CA ARG A 124 -7.48 13.72 -11.07
C ARG A 124 -8.96 13.62 -11.38
N GLU A 125 -9.30 13.28 -12.62
CA GLU A 125 -10.68 13.18 -13.09
C GLU A 125 -11.36 11.89 -12.62
N HIS A 126 -10.65 10.75 -12.59
CA HIS A 126 -11.28 9.43 -12.43
C HIS A 126 -10.99 8.73 -11.10
N LEU A 127 -9.90 9.08 -10.39
CA LEU A 127 -9.39 8.29 -9.25
C LEU A 127 -9.34 9.02 -7.91
N VAL A 128 -9.39 10.36 -7.88
CA VAL A 128 -9.31 11.14 -6.64
C VAL A 128 -10.42 10.77 -5.67
N ASP A 129 -11.66 10.66 -6.16
CA ASP A 129 -12.83 10.40 -5.32
C ASP A 129 -13.16 8.91 -5.18
N ASP A 130 -12.56 8.04 -6.00
CA ASP A 130 -12.87 6.60 -6.02
C ASP A 130 -12.64 5.94 -4.65
N HIS A 131 -11.57 6.33 -3.95
CA HIS A 131 -11.23 5.80 -2.63
C HIS A 131 -12.34 6.00 -1.59
N THR A 132 -13.14 7.07 -1.72
CA THR A 132 -14.25 7.35 -0.79
C THR A 132 -15.44 6.42 -1.00
N LEU A 133 -15.54 5.76 -2.15
CA LEU A 133 -16.63 4.85 -2.49
C LEU A 133 -16.49 3.50 -1.77
N PHE A 134 -15.26 3.07 -1.47
CA PHE A 134 -14.99 1.74 -0.94
C PHE A 134 -14.16 1.71 0.35
N ALA A 135 -13.36 2.73 0.66
CA ALA A 135 -12.46 2.74 1.81
C ALA A 135 -12.92 3.67 2.95
N ASP A 136 -12.62 3.26 4.19
CA ASP A 136 -12.60 4.16 5.34
C ASP A 136 -11.22 4.84 5.41
N THR A 137 -11.10 5.99 4.76
CA THR A 137 -9.83 6.73 4.66
C THR A 137 -9.39 7.33 5.99
N ARG A 138 -10.26 7.40 7.00
CA ARG A 138 -9.91 7.94 8.33
C ARG A 138 -9.24 6.89 9.20
N ARG A 139 -9.67 5.64 9.11
CA ARG A 139 -9.07 4.51 9.86
C ARG A 139 -7.90 3.87 9.13
N SER A 140 -7.87 3.96 7.80
CA SER A 140 -6.81 3.36 6.99
C SER A 140 -5.46 4.01 7.30
N MET A 141 -4.41 3.20 7.31
CA MET A 141 -3.05 3.62 7.67
C MET A 141 -2.09 3.41 6.50
N MET A 142 -1.02 4.18 6.44
CA MET A 142 -0.03 4.09 5.37
C MET A 142 1.39 4.16 5.95
N THR A 143 2.32 3.42 5.35
CA THR A 143 3.75 3.49 5.63
C THR A 143 4.54 3.26 4.35
N ILE A 144 5.80 3.67 4.32
CA ILE A 144 6.72 3.46 3.20
C ILE A 144 8.08 3.00 3.73
N GLY A 145 8.74 2.09 3.01
CA GLY A 145 10.06 1.60 3.39
C GLY A 145 10.80 0.95 2.24
N TRP A 146 12.09 0.69 2.46
CA TRP A 146 12.94 -0.04 1.53
C TRP A 146 12.54 -1.52 1.44
N VAL A 147 12.48 -2.06 0.23
CA VAL A 147 12.29 -3.49 -0.01
C VAL A 147 13.62 -4.21 0.09
N THR A 148 13.64 -5.27 0.89
CA THR A 148 14.69 -6.30 0.88
C THR A 148 14.01 -7.64 0.62
N GLU A 149 14.39 -8.30 -0.47
CA GLU A 149 13.78 -9.57 -0.89
C GLU A 149 14.81 -10.69 -0.72
N PHE A 150 14.44 -11.73 0.02
CA PHE A 150 15.29 -12.90 0.27
C PHE A 150 14.82 -14.15 -0.47
N VAL A 151 13.55 -14.19 -0.88
CA VAL A 151 12.95 -15.32 -1.60
C VAL A 151 12.03 -14.79 -2.70
N ARG A 152 12.21 -15.31 -3.93
CA ARG A 152 11.36 -15.05 -5.10
C ARG A 152 11.14 -16.36 -5.86
N ASP A 153 9.89 -16.68 -6.21
CA ASP A 153 9.53 -17.88 -6.97
C ASP A 153 10.10 -19.19 -6.40
N GLY A 154 10.13 -19.29 -5.07
CA GLY A 154 10.66 -20.46 -4.35
C GLY A 154 12.19 -20.57 -4.37
N ARG A 155 12.92 -19.53 -4.78
CA ARG A 155 14.37 -19.48 -4.83
C ARG A 155 14.91 -18.39 -3.91
N VAL A 156 16.06 -18.66 -3.30
CA VAL A 156 16.82 -17.65 -2.53
C VAL A 156 17.37 -16.61 -3.51
N VAL A 157 17.21 -15.33 -3.15
CA VAL A 157 17.71 -14.17 -3.91
C VAL A 157 18.40 -13.19 -2.96
N ASP A 158 19.20 -12.28 -3.51
CA ASP A 158 19.95 -11.25 -2.78
C ASP A 158 19.43 -9.85 -3.10
N GLY A 159 18.11 -9.66 -2.97
CA GLY A 159 17.42 -8.41 -3.29
C GLY A 159 16.44 -8.51 -4.46
N MET A 160 15.74 -7.41 -4.69
CA MET A 160 14.69 -7.32 -5.70
C MET A 160 15.27 -6.91 -7.05
N GLU A 161 15.23 -7.77 -8.05
CA GLU A 161 15.69 -7.38 -9.40
C GLU A 161 14.76 -6.32 -10.04
N GLY A 162 15.37 -5.31 -10.65
CA GLY A 162 14.68 -4.33 -11.48
C GLY A 162 14.66 -4.72 -12.93
N SER A 163 13.63 -5.46 -13.37
CA SER A 163 13.37 -5.66 -14.81
C SER A 163 13.19 -4.33 -15.54
#